data_AF-A0A7S0GD68-F1
#
_entry.id   AF-A0A7S0GD68-F1
#
_cell.length_a   1.000
_cell.length_b   1.000
_cell.length_c   1.000
_cell.angle_alpha   90.00
_cell.angle_beta   90.00
_cell.angle_gamma   90.00
#
_symmetry.space_group_name_H-M   'P 1'
#
loop_
_entity.id
_entity.type
_entity.pdbx_description
1 polymer ?
#
loop_
_entity_poly.entity_id
_entity_poly.type
_entity_poly.pdbx_seq_one_letter_code
_entity_poly.pdbx_strand_id
1 'polypeptide(L)'
;MIRHLAVFCLVASVVAFAPKTATTKSIRLDATGFEEVGGKAWDPMGFSKLNKLGEGKAKDKDLFNSLFPDDQFLQEAEIKHGRQAMLAWTGIWATHVGGFGLGLHFDGMPVEPDWTKALGVFASQNPGAFGAILCFIAIAEGESVGHTGDNFRGKSTKEPGNFGFDILGMTKTMSDEDVQRYKIVELKNGRAAMIAMASLFAFKSIPGSVPLMDLFGAN
;
A
#
# COMPACT_ATOMS: atom_id res chain seq x y z
N MET A 1 26.13 -55.23 67.91
CA MET A 1 26.11 -54.04 68.78
C MET A 1 26.94 -52.95 68.09
N ILE A 2 26.32 -51.79 67.85
CA ILE A 2 26.95 -50.46 67.66
C ILE A 2 27.64 -50.25 66.28
N ARG A 3 27.05 -49.53 65.30
CA ARG A 3 26.85 -48.06 65.11
C ARG A 3 28.10 -47.35 64.55
N HIS A 4 27.89 -46.47 63.55
CA HIS A 4 28.83 -45.49 62.93
C HIS A 4 29.71 -46.04 61.79
N LEU A 5 30.05 -45.36 60.68
CA LEU A 5 29.77 -44.02 60.14
C LEU A 5 30.21 -44.02 58.65
N ALA A 6 29.42 -43.35 57.79
CA ALA A 6 29.78 -42.58 56.59
C ALA A 6 31.06 -42.87 55.77
N VAL A 7 30.88 -43.18 54.47
CA VAL A 7 31.57 -42.48 53.36
C VAL A 7 30.55 -42.24 52.24
N PHE A 8 30.42 -40.97 51.86
CA PHE A 8 29.44 -40.40 50.94
C PHE A 8 30.20 -39.78 49.74
N CYS A 9 29.54 -39.74 48.57
CA CYS A 9 29.84 -38.94 47.36
C CYS A 9 31.02 -39.34 46.44
N LEU A 10 30.70 -39.84 45.24
CA LEU A 10 30.78 -39.07 43.98
C LEU A 10 30.41 -39.95 42.77
N VAL A 11 29.12 -39.99 42.41
CA VAL A 11 28.67 -40.27 41.04
C VAL A 11 27.70 -39.15 40.70
N ALA A 12 28.19 -38.13 40.01
CA ALA A 12 27.39 -37.04 39.51
C ALA A 12 26.64 -37.52 38.25
N SER A 13 25.39 -37.97 38.41
CA SER A 13 24.48 -38.13 37.29
C SER A 13 23.95 -36.75 36.88
N VAL A 14 24.40 -36.27 35.72
CA VAL A 14 23.84 -35.09 35.06
C VAL A 14 22.38 -35.38 34.72
N VAL A 15 21.44 -34.81 35.49
CA VAL A 15 20.04 -34.74 35.06
C VAL A 15 19.98 -33.63 34.02
N ALA A 16 20.00 -34.03 32.76
CA ALA A 16 19.76 -33.14 31.64
C ALA A 16 18.35 -32.55 31.76
N PHE A 17 18.27 -31.24 32.01
CA PHE A 17 17.03 -30.49 31.94
C PHE A 17 16.65 -30.40 30.45
N ALA A 18 15.76 -31.28 29.99
CA ALA A 18 15.22 -31.19 28.63
C ALA A 18 14.35 -29.93 28.54
N PRO A 19 14.60 -29.00 27.60
CA PRO A 19 13.73 -27.85 27.41
C PRO A 19 12.37 -28.38 26.92
N LYS A 20 11.30 -28.13 27.70
CA LYS A 20 9.95 -28.30 27.18
C LYS A 20 9.80 -27.31 26.03
N THR A 21 9.72 -27.81 24.80
CA THR A 21 9.36 -27.03 23.63
C THR A 21 7.96 -26.46 23.88
N ALA A 22 7.89 -25.22 24.35
CA ALA A 22 6.64 -24.48 24.40
C ALA A 22 6.24 -24.20 22.95
N THR A 23 5.29 -24.98 22.43
CA THR A 23 4.64 -24.68 21.16
C THR A 23 3.91 -23.36 21.36
N THR A 24 4.58 -22.26 21.04
CA THR A 24 3.96 -20.95 20.96
C THR A 24 3.02 -21.03 19.77
N LYS A 25 1.72 -21.24 20.03
CA LYS A 25 0.71 -21.00 19.01
C LYS A 25 0.79 -19.51 18.71
N SER A 26 1.42 -19.15 17.60
CA SER A 26 1.30 -17.80 17.07
C SER A 26 -0.18 -17.59 16.79
N ILE A 27 -0.83 -16.76 17.60
CA ILE A 27 -2.16 -16.24 17.28
C ILE A 27 -1.90 -15.30 16.11
N ARG A 28 -1.93 -15.84 14.89
CA ARG A 28 -1.98 -15.01 13.69
C ARG A 28 -3.34 -14.33 13.75
N LEU A 29 -3.35 -13.03 14.02
CA LEU A 29 -4.55 -12.22 13.89
C LEU A 29 -4.94 -12.30 12.42
N ASP A 30 -6.12 -12.86 12.12
CA ASP A 30 -6.63 -12.88 10.77
C ASP A 30 -6.91 -11.42 10.38
N ALA A 31 -6.02 -10.85 9.57
CA ALA A 31 -6.13 -9.45 9.19
C ALA A 31 -7.31 -9.34 8.23
N THR A 32 -8.34 -8.64 8.68
CA THR A 32 -9.55 -8.30 7.93
C THR A 32 -9.38 -7.01 7.13
N GLY A 33 -8.39 -6.18 7.47
CA GLY A 33 -8.17 -4.85 6.87
C GLY A 33 -9.08 -3.76 7.45
N PHE A 34 -9.89 -4.09 8.45
CA PHE A 34 -10.84 -3.20 9.13
C PHE A 34 -10.54 -3.03 10.62
N GLU A 35 -9.35 -3.40 11.07
CA GLU A 35 -8.96 -3.38 12.48
C GLU A 35 -9.08 -1.96 13.07
N GLU A 36 -8.73 -0.95 12.29
CA GLU A 36 -8.74 0.46 12.69
C GLU A 36 -10.14 1.09 12.70
N VAL A 37 -11.13 0.43 12.10
CA VAL A 37 -12.51 0.94 11.94
C VAL A 37 -13.56 0.05 12.62
N GLY A 38 -13.14 -0.79 13.56
CA GLY A 38 -14.04 -1.61 14.38
C GLY A 38 -14.51 -2.90 13.70
N GLY A 39 -13.72 -3.44 12.76
CA GLY A 39 -13.96 -4.74 12.12
C GLY A 39 -15.10 -4.74 11.11
N LYS A 40 -15.56 -3.57 10.66
CA LYS A 40 -16.64 -3.39 9.69
C LYS A 40 -16.18 -2.56 8.51
N ALA A 41 -16.77 -2.80 7.34
CA ALA A 41 -16.57 -1.95 6.18
C ALA A 41 -16.97 -0.50 6.49
N TRP A 42 -16.02 0.42 6.32
CA TRP A 42 -16.21 1.84 6.59
C TRP A 42 -16.69 2.57 5.33
N ASP A 43 -17.99 2.73 5.21
CA ASP A 43 -18.62 3.57 4.18
C ASP A 43 -19.73 4.44 4.83
N PRO A 44 -19.35 5.54 5.51
CA PRO A 44 -20.30 6.38 6.21
C PRO A 44 -21.23 7.16 5.27
N MET A 45 -20.76 7.48 4.06
CA MET A 45 -21.50 8.28 3.07
C MET A 45 -22.26 7.44 2.05
N GLY A 46 -22.07 6.11 2.05
CA GLY A 46 -22.76 5.20 1.15
C GLY A 46 -22.30 5.30 -0.30
N PHE A 47 -21.05 5.73 -0.55
CA PHE A 47 -20.56 5.94 -1.92
C PHE A 47 -20.49 4.64 -2.72
N SER A 48 -20.26 3.50 -2.07
CA SER A 48 -20.30 2.17 -2.69
C SER A 48 -21.70 1.73 -3.12
N LYS A 49 -22.76 2.44 -2.69
CA LYS A 49 -24.15 2.12 -3.00
C LYS A 49 -24.73 3.03 -4.08
N LEU A 50 -23.94 3.99 -4.59
CA LEU A 50 -24.40 4.93 -5.62
C LEU A 50 -24.67 4.24 -6.97
N ASN A 51 -23.91 3.20 -7.31
CA ASN A 51 -24.19 2.31 -8.45
C ASN A 51 -25.55 1.61 -8.33
N LYS A 52 -26.04 1.39 -7.11
CA LYS A 52 -27.30 0.68 -6.79
C LYS A 52 -28.47 1.62 -6.49
N LEU A 53 -28.26 2.94 -6.59
CA LEU A 53 -29.28 3.95 -6.29
C LEU A 53 -30.52 3.86 -7.22
N GLY A 54 -30.42 3.13 -8.34
CA GLY A 54 -31.52 2.84 -9.27
C GLY A 54 -32.16 1.44 -9.16
N GLU A 55 -31.73 0.58 -8.22
CA GLU A 55 -32.22 -0.80 -8.14
C GLU A 55 -33.61 -0.94 -7.50
N GLY A 56 -34.15 0.13 -6.91
CA GLY A 56 -35.45 0.15 -6.23
C GLY A 56 -36.50 1.03 -6.93
N LYS A 57 -37.48 0.37 -7.55
CA LYS A 57 -38.73 0.90 -8.17
C LYS A 57 -38.61 1.53 -9.56
N ALA A 58 -39.42 0.95 -10.45
CA ALA A 58 -39.54 1.27 -11.86
C ALA A 58 -40.06 2.69 -12.07
N LYS A 59 -39.15 3.61 -12.43
CA LYS A 59 -39.31 4.79 -13.32
C LYS A 59 -38.04 5.66 -13.37
N ASP A 60 -37.15 5.53 -12.39
CA ASP A 60 -35.87 6.28 -12.33
C ASP A 60 -34.65 5.48 -12.82
N LYS A 61 -34.86 4.25 -13.29
CA LYS A 61 -33.81 3.34 -13.79
C LYS A 61 -32.98 3.91 -14.96
N ASP A 62 -33.51 4.89 -15.68
CA ASP A 62 -32.90 5.41 -16.90
C ASP A 62 -32.15 6.74 -16.71
N LEU A 63 -32.23 7.37 -15.52
CA LEU A 63 -31.62 8.69 -15.29
C LEU A 63 -30.13 8.63 -14.90
N PHE A 64 -29.69 7.58 -14.21
CA PHE A 64 -28.30 7.42 -13.76
C PHE A 64 -27.66 6.07 -14.12
N ASN A 65 -28.27 5.34 -15.05
CA ASN A 65 -27.74 4.05 -15.49
C ASN A 65 -26.30 4.20 -16.02
N SER A 66 -25.36 3.48 -15.41
CA SER A 66 -23.93 3.54 -15.76
C SER A 66 -23.28 4.92 -15.62
N LEU A 67 -23.78 5.82 -14.76
CA LEU A 67 -23.08 7.07 -14.42
C LEU A 67 -22.14 6.92 -13.22
N PHE A 68 -22.45 5.99 -12.31
CA PHE A 68 -21.59 5.69 -11.17
C PHE A 68 -20.77 4.42 -11.43
N PRO A 69 -19.49 4.41 -11.01
CA PRO A 69 -18.63 3.25 -11.18
C PRO A 69 -19.10 2.07 -10.33
N ASP A 70 -18.88 0.86 -10.85
CA ASP A 70 -19.07 -0.38 -10.10
C ASP A 70 -18.02 -0.56 -8.98
N ASP A 71 -18.32 -1.46 -8.04
CA ASP A 71 -17.45 -1.83 -6.92
C ASP A 71 -16.07 -2.32 -7.42
N GLN A 72 -16.02 -3.03 -8.56
CA GLN A 72 -14.75 -3.48 -9.18
C GLN A 72 -13.86 -2.31 -9.62
N PHE A 73 -14.47 -1.26 -10.19
CA PHE A 73 -13.74 -0.07 -10.60
C PHE A 73 -13.23 0.72 -9.40
N LEU A 74 -14.05 0.85 -8.35
CA LEU A 74 -13.66 1.54 -7.12
C LEU A 74 -12.48 0.86 -6.43
N GLN A 75 -12.48 -0.48 -6.36
CA GLN A 75 -11.36 -1.25 -5.81
C GLN A 75 -10.08 -1.09 -6.62
N GLU A 76 -10.16 -1.17 -7.96
CA GLU A 76 -8.99 -0.96 -8.81
C GLU A 76 -8.47 0.48 -8.69
N ALA A 77 -9.37 1.47 -8.62
CA ALA A 77 -9.02 2.87 -8.44
C ALA A 77 -8.29 3.10 -7.11
N GLU A 78 -8.77 2.52 -6.01
CA GLU A 78 -8.11 2.61 -4.69
C GLU A 78 -6.69 2.06 -4.73
N ILE A 79 -6.50 0.87 -5.32
CA ILE A 79 -5.18 0.23 -5.42
C ILE A 79 -4.23 1.05 -6.31
N LYS A 80 -4.73 1.58 -7.43
CA LYS A 80 -3.93 2.40 -8.36
C LYS A 80 -3.46 3.70 -7.72
N HIS A 81 -4.36 4.43 -7.07
CA HIS A 81 -4.01 5.66 -6.35
C HIS A 81 -3.08 5.37 -5.18
N GLY A 82 -3.28 4.26 -4.45
CA GLY A 82 -2.37 3.80 -3.40
C GLY A 82 -0.95 3.56 -3.91
N ARG A 83 -0.79 2.81 -5.01
CA ARG A 83 0.53 2.53 -5.63
C ARG A 83 1.22 3.80 -6.11
N GLN A 84 0.48 4.68 -6.79
CA GLN A 84 1.01 5.97 -7.25
C GLN A 84 1.43 6.87 -6.08
N ALA A 85 0.64 6.93 -5.01
CA ALA A 85 0.95 7.71 -3.83
C ALA A 85 2.18 7.19 -3.08
N MET A 86 2.34 5.86 -2.97
CA MET A 86 3.53 5.26 -2.35
C MET A 86 4.82 5.62 -3.10
N LEU A 87 4.79 5.56 -4.43
CA LEU A 87 5.92 5.96 -5.28
C LEU A 87 6.18 7.46 -5.20
N ALA A 88 5.14 8.29 -5.25
CA ALA A 88 5.26 9.75 -5.22
C ALA A 88 5.82 10.24 -3.88
N TRP A 89 5.30 9.74 -2.75
CA TRP A 89 5.78 10.13 -1.42
C TRP A 89 7.25 9.76 -1.22
N THR A 90 7.63 8.53 -1.60
CA THR A 90 9.02 8.06 -1.49
C THR A 90 9.93 8.86 -2.41
N GLY A 91 9.47 9.19 -3.62
CA GLY A 91 10.24 10.01 -4.58
C GLY A 91 10.52 11.40 -4.04
N ILE A 92 9.53 12.08 -3.47
CA ILE A 92 9.69 13.42 -2.88
C ILE A 92 10.62 13.38 -1.67
N TRP A 93 10.45 12.39 -0.78
CA TRP A 93 11.30 12.26 0.40
C TRP A 93 12.76 11.92 0.04
N ALA A 94 12.97 11.07 -0.97
CA ALA A 94 14.29 10.67 -1.41
C ALA A 94 15.10 11.82 -2.04
N THR A 95 14.45 12.69 -2.82
CA THR A 95 15.10 13.80 -3.52
C THR A 95 15.19 15.09 -2.70
N HIS A 96 14.46 15.18 -1.58
CA HIS A 96 14.54 16.34 -0.70
C HIS A 96 15.93 16.46 -0.08
N VAL A 97 16.54 17.65 -0.19
CA VAL A 97 17.88 17.96 0.31
C VAL A 97 17.77 18.78 1.59
N GLY A 98 18.35 18.29 2.69
CA GLY A 98 18.32 18.95 4.00
C GLY A 98 17.26 18.36 4.94
N GLY A 99 17.32 18.77 6.22
CA GLY A 99 16.43 18.24 7.27
C GLY A 99 16.51 16.71 7.39
N PHE A 100 15.36 16.05 7.30
CA PHE A 100 15.23 14.57 7.28
C PHE A 100 15.26 13.96 5.86
N GLY A 101 15.52 14.76 4.82
CA GLY A 101 15.59 14.29 3.43
C GLY A 101 16.84 13.46 3.16
N LEU A 102 16.76 12.54 2.20
CA LEU A 102 17.90 11.69 1.83
C LEU A 102 18.90 12.37 0.88
N GLY A 103 18.48 13.41 0.17
CA GLY A 103 19.31 14.15 -0.78
C GLY A 103 19.87 13.29 -1.93
N LEU A 104 19.18 12.21 -2.30
CA LEU A 104 19.62 11.34 -3.39
C LEU A 104 19.48 12.07 -4.73
N HIS A 105 20.58 12.09 -5.48
CA HIS A 105 20.64 12.70 -6.80
C HIS A 105 21.40 11.77 -7.74
N PHE A 106 20.87 11.56 -8.94
CA PHE A 106 21.55 10.81 -9.99
C PHE A 106 22.40 11.77 -10.82
N ASP A 107 23.68 11.44 -10.98
CA ASP A 107 24.60 12.24 -11.79
C ASP A 107 24.05 12.44 -13.22
N GLY A 108 24.05 13.70 -13.68
CA GLY A 108 23.55 14.08 -15.01
C GLY A 108 22.06 14.44 -15.07
N MET A 109 21.33 14.36 -13.96
CA MET A 109 19.95 14.83 -13.87
C MET A 109 19.87 16.29 -13.40
N PRO A 110 18.77 17.02 -13.69
CA PRO A 110 18.57 18.36 -13.15
C PRO A 110 18.53 18.36 -11.62
N VAL A 111 19.25 19.30 -11.01
CA VAL A 111 19.14 19.60 -9.59
C VAL A 111 18.03 20.62 -9.40
N GLU A 112 16.89 20.20 -8.85
CA GLU A 112 15.79 21.07 -8.48
C GLU A 112 15.32 20.73 -7.07
N PRO A 113 15.41 21.66 -6.09
CA PRO A 113 15.02 21.39 -4.71
C PRO A 113 13.50 21.34 -4.50
N ASP A 114 12.72 22.01 -5.36
CA ASP A 114 11.26 22.01 -5.27
C ASP A 114 10.65 20.93 -6.17
N TRP A 115 10.12 19.88 -5.56
CA TRP A 115 9.47 18.78 -6.26
C TRP A 115 8.29 19.22 -7.15
N THR A 116 7.67 20.38 -6.88
CA THR A 116 6.57 20.91 -7.70
C THR A 116 7.02 21.40 -9.08
N LYS A 117 8.29 21.80 -9.21
CA LYS A 117 8.88 22.30 -10.46
C LYS A 117 9.75 21.27 -11.16
N ALA A 118 10.28 20.31 -10.40
CA ALA A 118 11.21 19.29 -10.88
C ALA A 118 10.73 18.56 -12.15
N LEU A 119 9.43 18.29 -12.27
CA LEU A 119 8.87 17.63 -13.46
C LEU A 119 9.03 18.48 -14.74
N GLY A 120 8.74 19.78 -14.67
CA GLY A 120 8.86 20.68 -15.82
C GLY A 120 10.32 20.92 -16.23
N VAL A 121 11.22 20.98 -15.24
CA VAL A 121 12.67 21.04 -15.49
C VAL A 121 13.15 19.75 -16.16
N PHE A 122 12.74 18.58 -15.67
CA PHE A 122 13.09 17.30 -16.28
C PHE A 122 12.56 17.17 -17.72
N ALA A 123 11.30 17.54 -17.96
CA ALA A 123 10.69 17.47 -19.28
C ALA A 123 11.36 18.40 -20.31
N SER A 124 11.82 19.57 -19.88
CA SER A 124 12.50 20.53 -20.76
C SER A 124 13.96 20.18 -21.03
N GLN A 125 14.69 19.69 -20.04
CA GLN A 125 16.12 19.37 -20.18
C GLN A 125 16.35 17.99 -20.82
N ASN A 126 15.47 17.01 -20.54
CA ASN A 126 15.59 15.64 -21.02
C ASN A 126 14.27 15.14 -21.66
N PRO A 127 13.79 15.78 -22.75
CA PRO A 127 12.51 15.44 -23.37
C PRO A 127 12.45 14.00 -23.89
N GLY A 128 13.58 13.44 -24.34
CA GLY A 128 13.64 12.05 -24.80
C GLY A 128 13.38 11.04 -23.69
N ALA A 129 14.00 11.22 -22.52
CA ALA A 129 13.78 10.36 -21.36
C ALA A 129 12.36 10.53 -20.80
N PHE A 130 11.88 11.77 -20.71
CA PHE A 130 10.50 12.04 -20.30
C PHE A 130 9.48 11.38 -21.24
N GLY A 131 9.65 11.52 -22.55
CA GLY A 131 8.78 10.91 -23.55
C GLY A 131 8.81 9.38 -23.50
N ALA A 132 9.97 8.77 -23.28
CA ALA A 132 10.09 7.32 -23.12
C ALA A 132 9.35 6.82 -21.87
N ILE A 133 9.50 7.50 -20.73
CA ILE A 133 8.80 7.15 -19.48
C ILE A 133 7.28 7.29 -19.67
N LEU A 134 6.82 8.40 -20.25
CA LEU A 134 5.41 8.63 -20.49
C LEU A 134 4.81 7.61 -21.45
N CYS A 135 5.53 7.25 -22.51
CA CYS A 135 5.12 6.22 -23.46
C CYS A 135 5.00 4.85 -22.77
N PHE A 136 5.99 4.48 -21.94
CA PHE A 136 5.94 3.25 -21.17
C PHE A 136 4.73 3.20 -20.22
N ILE A 137 4.47 4.29 -19.48
CA ILE A 137 3.30 4.40 -18.60
C ILE A 137 2.00 4.29 -19.41
N ALA A 138 1.92 4.98 -20.55
CA ALA A 138 0.73 4.94 -21.41
C ALA A 138 0.43 3.54 -21.95
N ILE A 139 1.46 2.80 -22.37
CA ILE A 139 1.32 1.41 -22.82
C ILE A 139 0.91 0.51 -21.65
N ALA A 140 1.58 0.61 -20.50
CA ALA A 140 1.27 -0.19 -19.31
C ALA A 140 -0.17 0.05 -18.82
N GLU A 141 -0.62 1.30 -18.79
CA GLU A 141 -1.99 1.65 -18.41
C GLU A 141 -3.01 1.22 -19.49
N GLY A 142 -2.65 1.30 -20.78
CA GLY A 142 -3.51 0.84 -21.87
C GLY A 142 -3.74 -0.68 -21.87
N GLU A 143 -2.66 -1.45 -21.71
CA GLU A 143 -2.73 -2.92 -21.58
C GLU A 143 -3.49 -3.35 -20.33
N SER A 144 -3.49 -2.51 -19.28
CA SER A 144 -4.19 -2.78 -18.02
C SER A 144 -5.71 -2.95 -18.18
N VAL A 145 -6.31 -2.32 -19.20
CA VAL A 145 -7.76 -2.39 -19.50
C VAL A 145 -8.05 -3.16 -20.79
N GLY A 146 -7.09 -3.22 -21.73
CA GLY A 146 -7.28 -3.78 -23.06
C GLY A 146 -7.74 -5.24 -23.10
N HIS A 147 -7.35 -6.06 -22.12
CA HIS A 147 -7.65 -7.51 -22.10
C HIS A 147 -8.78 -7.91 -21.17
N THR A 148 -9.31 -6.96 -20.39
CA THR A 148 -10.08 -7.31 -19.18
C THR A 148 -11.52 -6.86 -19.23
N GLY A 149 -11.98 -6.27 -20.32
CA GLY A 149 -13.37 -5.83 -20.51
C GLY A 149 -13.71 -4.55 -19.74
N ASP A 150 -15.01 -4.26 -19.65
CA ASP A 150 -15.53 -3.02 -19.07
C ASP A 150 -15.56 -3.09 -17.54
N ASN A 151 -14.54 -2.51 -16.90
CA ASN A 151 -14.45 -2.45 -15.44
C ASN A 151 -15.45 -1.46 -14.82
N PHE A 152 -15.84 -0.40 -15.54
CA PHE A 152 -16.77 0.59 -15.02
C PHE A 152 -18.15 0.00 -14.73
N ARG A 153 -18.56 -1.02 -15.50
CA ARG A 153 -19.83 -1.73 -15.35
C ARG A 153 -19.72 -3.08 -14.62
N GLY A 154 -18.59 -3.37 -13.97
CA GLY A 154 -18.37 -4.63 -13.27
C GLY A 154 -18.31 -5.87 -14.19
N LYS A 155 -18.05 -5.66 -15.49
CA LYS A 155 -17.94 -6.73 -16.49
C LYS A 155 -16.49 -7.14 -16.71
N SER A 156 -15.62 -6.85 -15.74
CA SER A 156 -14.22 -7.21 -15.85
C SER A 156 -13.98 -8.66 -15.46
N THR A 157 -13.13 -9.34 -16.21
CA THR A 157 -12.73 -10.73 -15.94
C THR A 157 -11.50 -10.83 -15.04
N LYS A 158 -10.82 -9.71 -14.73
CA LYS A 158 -9.65 -9.70 -13.85
C LYS A 158 -10.04 -9.47 -12.39
N GLU A 159 -9.19 -9.95 -11.49
CA GLU A 159 -9.19 -9.48 -10.11
C GLU A 159 -8.71 -8.01 -10.07
N PRO A 160 -9.41 -7.10 -9.39
CA PRO A 160 -9.02 -5.69 -9.29
C PRO A 160 -7.58 -5.54 -8.77
N GLY A 161 -6.76 -4.76 -9.47
CA GLY A 161 -5.35 -4.53 -9.12
C GLY A 161 -4.35 -5.62 -9.52
N ASN A 162 -4.82 -6.73 -10.12
CA ASN A 162 -3.95 -7.77 -10.67
C ASN A 162 -3.57 -7.48 -12.13
N PHE A 163 -2.32 -7.06 -12.34
CA PHE A 163 -1.75 -6.77 -13.66
C PHE A 163 -0.83 -7.87 -14.19
N GLY A 164 -0.78 -9.04 -13.53
CA GLY A 164 0.13 -10.13 -13.91
C GLY A 164 1.62 -9.84 -13.69
N PHE A 165 1.95 -8.76 -12.97
CA PHE A 165 3.32 -8.34 -12.70
C PHE A 165 3.94 -9.08 -11.50
N ASP A 166 3.92 -10.42 -11.52
CA ASP A 166 4.60 -11.28 -10.53
C ASP A 166 5.84 -11.92 -11.15
N ILE A 167 6.84 -11.07 -11.49
CA ILE A 167 8.09 -11.52 -12.11
C ILE A 167 8.87 -12.46 -11.17
N LEU A 168 8.73 -12.26 -9.86
CA LEU A 168 9.42 -13.03 -8.83
C LEU A 168 8.67 -14.29 -8.39
N GLY A 169 7.47 -14.54 -8.92
CA GLY A 169 6.67 -15.73 -8.61
C GLY A 169 6.30 -15.86 -7.13
N MET A 170 6.23 -14.75 -6.40
CA MET A 170 6.00 -14.78 -4.95
C MET A 170 4.60 -15.32 -4.64
N THR A 171 3.62 -15.01 -5.49
CA THR A 171 2.23 -15.48 -5.29
C THR A 171 2.08 -16.98 -5.52
N LYS A 172 3.01 -17.62 -6.24
CA LYS A 172 3.00 -19.07 -6.52
C LYS A 172 3.78 -19.88 -5.48
N THR A 173 4.62 -19.22 -4.69
CA THR A 173 5.50 -19.87 -3.70
C THR A 173 5.00 -19.68 -2.26
N MET A 174 4.18 -18.65 -2.02
CA MET A 174 3.57 -18.35 -0.73
C MET A 174 2.24 -19.09 -0.52
N SER A 175 1.81 -19.23 0.74
CA SER A 175 0.48 -19.72 1.08
C SER A 175 -0.60 -18.71 0.70
N ASP A 176 -1.82 -19.18 0.41
CA ASP A 176 -2.95 -18.30 0.05
C ASP A 176 -3.24 -17.28 1.16
N GLU A 177 -3.09 -17.68 2.43
CA GLU A 177 -3.27 -16.79 3.58
C GLU A 177 -2.21 -15.68 3.62
N ASP A 178 -0.95 -16.01 3.32
CA ASP A 178 0.11 -15.01 3.28
C ASP A 178 -0.11 -14.03 2.10
N VAL A 179 -0.59 -14.51 0.94
CA VAL A 179 -0.94 -13.66 -0.21
C VAL A 179 -2.03 -12.66 0.17
N GLN A 180 -3.11 -13.10 0.83
CA GLN A 180 -4.18 -12.21 1.29
C GLN A 180 -3.67 -11.18 2.30
N ARG A 181 -2.81 -11.59 3.23
CA ARG A 181 -2.16 -10.68 4.17
C ARG A 181 -1.36 -9.60 3.46
N TYR A 182 -0.56 -9.95 2.46
CA TYR A 182 0.24 -8.97 1.71
C TYR A 182 -0.62 -8.00 0.90
N LYS A 183 -1.76 -8.45 0.34
CA LYS A 183 -2.74 -7.57 -0.30
C LYS A 183 -3.28 -6.51 0.68
N ILE A 184 -3.58 -6.91 1.92
CA ILE A 184 -4.05 -5.97 2.96
C ILE A 184 -2.94 -5.02 3.38
N VAL A 185 -1.70 -5.50 3.50
CA VAL A 185 -0.53 -4.65 3.82
C VAL A 185 -0.32 -3.59 2.74
N GLU A 186 -0.38 -3.98 1.46
CA GLU A 186 -0.30 -3.06 0.33
C GLU A 186 -1.40 -2.00 0.41
N LEU A 187 -2.64 -2.41 0.66
CA LEU A 187 -3.79 -1.52 0.73
C LEU A 187 -3.68 -0.52 1.89
N LYS A 188 -3.25 -0.94 3.08
CA LYS A 188 -3.05 -0.05 4.24
C LYS A 188 -1.90 0.94 4.02
N ASN A 189 -0.79 0.49 3.45
CA ASN A 189 0.32 1.38 3.11
C ASN A 189 -0.07 2.37 2.01
N GLY A 190 -0.84 1.92 1.01
CA GLY A 190 -1.41 2.78 -0.02
C GLY A 190 -2.33 3.85 0.56
N ARG A 191 -3.24 3.50 1.48
CA ARG A 191 -4.11 4.45 2.20
C ARG A 191 -3.31 5.48 2.99
N ALA A 192 -2.29 5.05 3.73
CA ALA A 192 -1.42 5.95 4.46
C ALA A 192 -0.67 6.91 3.52
N ALA A 193 -0.16 6.41 2.40
CA ALA A 193 0.53 7.22 1.39
C ALA A 193 -0.40 8.24 0.71
N MET A 194 -1.66 7.88 0.43
CA MET A 194 -2.65 8.82 -0.10
C MET A 194 -2.90 9.99 0.86
N ILE A 195 -3.02 9.72 2.16
CA ILE A 195 -3.15 10.75 3.19
C ILE A 195 -1.88 11.61 3.27
N ALA A 196 -0.70 10.99 3.17
CA ALA A 196 0.57 11.71 3.17
C ALA A 196 0.71 12.66 1.97
N MET A 197 0.34 12.21 0.77
CA MET A 197 0.34 13.06 -0.43
C MET A 197 -0.67 14.20 -0.33
N ALA A 198 -1.89 13.94 0.17
CA ALA A 198 -2.87 14.99 0.41
C ALA A 198 -2.36 16.04 1.41
N SER A 199 -1.62 15.60 2.44
CA SER A 199 -0.97 16.47 3.42
C SER A 199 0.13 17.33 2.80
N LEU A 200 0.96 16.78 1.90
CA LEU A 200 1.97 17.53 1.16
C LEU A 200 1.35 18.59 0.23
N PHE A 201 0.24 18.26 -0.43
CA PHE A 201 -0.50 19.23 -1.24
C PHE A 201 -1.10 20.34 -0.38
N ALA A 202 -1.75 20.00 0.73
CA ALA A 202 -2.31 20.99 1.66
C ALA A 202 -1.22 21.92 2.20
N PHE A 203 -0.08 21.38 2.61
CA PHE A 203 1.06 22.13 3.14
C PHE A 203 1.57 23.18 2.15
N LYS A 204 1.71 22.83 0.88
CA LYS A 204 2.20 23.76 -0.16
C LYS A 204 1.16 24.80 -0.56
N SER A 205 -0.13 24.44 -0.57
CA SER A 205 -1.21 25.35 -0.99
C SER A 205 -1.68 26.28 0.12
N ILE A 206 -1.66 25.83 1.37
CA ILE A 206 -2.17 26.55 2.53
C ILE A 206 -1.09 26.50 3.62
N PRO A 207 -0.34 27.60 3.84
CA PRO A 207 0.65 27.68 4.90
C PRO A 207 0.03 27.38 6.28
N GLY A 208 0.67 26.51 7.06
CA GLY A 208 0.21 26.09 8.39
C GLY A 208 -0.93 25.06 8.42
N SER A 209 -1.33 24.50 7.28
CA SER A 209 -2.38 23.46 7.21
C SER A 209 -1.98 22.15 7.88
N VAL A 210 -0.70 21.78 7.83
CA VAL A 210 -0.15 20.58 8.48
C VAL A 210 0.92 21.02 9.48
N PRO A 211 0.54 21.33 10.74
CA PRO A 211 1.45 21.94 11.72
C PRO A 211 2.63 21.03 12.10
N LEU A 212 2.49 19.72 11.87
CA LEU A 212 3.56 18.76 12.11
C LEU A 212 4.70 18.89 11.08
N MET A 213 4.41 19.33 9.85
CA MET A 213 5.43 19.51 8.81
C MET A 213 6.31 20.72 9.08
N ASP A 214 5.75 21.80 9.64
CA ASP A 214 6.50 22.97 10.12
C ASP A 214 7.51 22.58 11.21
N LEU A 215 7.13 21.66 12.12
CA LEU A 215 8.00 21.14 13.17
C LEU A 215 9.13 20.26 12.61
N PHE A 216 8.86 19.50 11.54
CA PHE A 216 9.87 18.69 10.87
C PHE A 216 10.85 19.50 10.00
N GLY A 217 10.72 20.82 10.00
CA GLY A 217 11.62 21.71 9.27
C GLY A 217 11.44 21.62 7.77
N ALA A 218 10.26 21.21 7.29
CA ALA A 218 9.92 21.11 5.87
C ALA A 218 9.58 22.48 5.25
N ASN A 219 10.29 23.54 5.66
CA ASN A 219 10.12 24.92 5.18
C ASN A 219 11.08 25.23 4.03
#